data_AF-A0A256YSS0-F1
#
_entry.id   AF-A0A256YSS0-F1
#
_cell.length_a   1.000
_cell.length_b   1.000
_cell.length_c   1.000
_cell.angle_alpha   90.00
_cell.angle_beta   90.00
_cell.angle_gamma   90.00
#
_symmetry.space_group_name_H-M   'P 1'
#
loop_
_entity.id
_entity.type
_entity.pdbx_description
1 polymer ?
#
loop_
_entity_poly.entity_id
_entity_poly.type
_entity_poly.pdbx_seq_one_letter_code
_entity_poly.pdbx_strand_id
1 'polypeptide(L)'
;MDMKNILLLIGLMFSNPVFPDFGIQFISAFIIGLLLPKIIINPINQIVLKIPGVKKFEKILSKNERIKTIIPRILAGYFFTYLIGGICLLLVYFL
;
A
#
# COMPACT_ATOMS: atom_id res chain seq x y z
N MET A 1 21.24 -11.45 15.12
CA MET A 1 20.78 -10.94 13.80
C MET A 1 21.03 -9.45 13.81
N ASP A 2 21.97 -8.98 12.99
CA ASP A 2 22.44 -7.60 13.03
C ASP A 2 21.43 -6.64 12.40
N MET A 3 21.45 -5.36 12.81
CA MET A 3 20.48 -4.35 12.35
C MET A 3 20.44 -4.21 10.83
N LYS A 4 21.60 -4.36 10.17
CA LYS A 4 21.73 -4.39 8.71
C LYS A 4 20.92 -5.53 8.07
N ASN A 5 20.92 -6.72 8.69
CA ASN A 5 20.19 -7.89 8.18
C ASN A 5 18.67 -7.74 8.35
N ILE A 6 18.23 -7.09 9.44
CA ILE A 6 16.82 -6.77 9.66
C ILE A 6 16.33 -5.78 8.60
N LEU A 7 17.07 -4.70 8.37
CA LEU A 7 16.72 -3.68 7.37
C LEU A 7 16.74 -4.25 5.95
N LEU A 8 17.71 -5.11 5.62
CA LEU A 8 17.78 -5.76 4.31
C LEU A 8 16.57 -6.68 4.09
N LEU A 9 16.18 -7.47 5.10
CA LEU A 9 15.03 -8.36 5.02
C LEU A 9 13.73 -7.56 4.79
N ILE A 10 13.49 -6.51 5.59
CA ILE A 10 12.30 -5.64 5.45
C ILE A 10 12.32 -4.93 4.11
N GLY A 11 13.49 -4.43 3.70
CA GLY A 11 13.73 -3.79 2.43
C GLY A 11 13.29 -4.67 1.27
N LEU A 12 13.88 -5.86 1.15
CA LEU A 12 13.58 -6.82 0.09
C LEU A 12 12.12 -7.29 0.11
N MET A 13 11.54 -7.51 1.31
CA MET A 13 10.16 -7.96 1.45
C MET A 13 9.13 -6.93 0.96
N PHE A 14 9.42 -5.63 1.12
CA PHE A 14 8.49 -4.57 0.74
C PHE A 14 8.86 -3.84 -0.55
N SER A 15 10.05 -4.06 -1.10
CA SER A 15 10.50 -3.43 -2.34
C SER A 15 10.45 -4.35 -3.56
N ASN A 16 10.11 -5.64 -3.43
CA ASN A 16 10.12 -6.59 -4.54
C ASN A 16 9.11 -6.14 -5.63
N PRO A 17 9.57 -5.70 -6.81
CA PRO A 17 8.69 -5.25 -7.87
C PRO A 17 8.32 -6.38 -8.85
N VAL A 18 9.00 -7.53 -8.74
CA VAL A 18 8.93 -8.63 -9.72
C VAL A 18 7.83 -9.62 -9.35
N PHE A 19 7.64 -9.86 -8.06
CA PHE A 19 6.52 -10.65 -7.55
C PHE A 19 5.69 -9.75 -6.65
N PRO A 20 4.49 -9.30 -7.09
CA PRO A 20 3.54 -8.70 -6.16
C PRO A 20 3.27 -9.75 -5.10
N ASP A 21 3.83 -9.57 -3.91
CA ASP A 21 3.64 -10.50 -2.81
C ASP A 21 2.19 -10.37 -2.36
N PHE A 22 1.33 -11.21 -2.93
CA PHE A 22 -0.07 -11.37 -2.53
C PHE A 22 -0.22 -11.86 -1.08
N GLY A 23 0.89 -12.11 -0.38
CA GLY A 23 0.97 -12.47 1.04
C GLY A 23 1.17 -11.27 1.99
N ILE A 24 2.32 -11.22 2.66
CA ILE A 24 2.59 -10.29 3.78
C ILE A 24 2.54 -8.83 3.33
N GLN A 25 3.02 -8.51 2.13
CA GLN A 25 2.99 -7.15 1.60
C GLN A 25 1.55 -6.68 1.37
N PHE A 26 0.68 -7.52 0.79
CA PHE A 26 -0.75 -7.21 0.63
C PHE A 26 -1.43 -6.95 1.99
N ILE A 27 -1.22 -7.82 2.98
CA ILE A 27 -1.81 -7.66 4.31
C ILE A 27 -1.31 -6.37 4.97
N SER A 28 -0.01 -6.10 4.89
CA SER A 28 0.60 -4.90 5.44
C SER A 28 0.06 -3.64 4.74
N ALA A 29 0.00 -3.65 3.41
CA ALA A 29 -0.58 -2.58 2.61
C ALA A 29 -2.06 -2.34 2.97
N PHE A 30 -2.85 -3.41 3.12
CA PHE A 30 -4.24 -3.28 3.52
C PHE A 30 -4.40 -2.64 4.90
N ILE A 31 -3.63 -3.09 5.90
CA ILE A 31 -3.65 -2.54 7.25
C ILE A 31 -3.23 -1.07 7.23
N ILE A 32 -2.11 -0.74 6.57
CA ILE A 32 -1.62 0.64 6.42
C ILE A 32 -2.71 1.49 5.73
N GLY A 33 -3.26 1.01 4.62
CA GLY A 33 -4.31 1.68 3.87
C GLY A 33 -5.60 1.96 4.68
N LEU A 34 -5.95 1.06 5.60
CA LEU A 34 -7.08 1.25 6.52
C LEU A 34 -6.79 2.30 7.59
N LEU A 35 -5.54 2.38 8.07
CA LEU A 35 -5.10 3.37 9.06
C LEU A 35 -4.94 4.78 8.47
N LEU A 36 -4.77 4.90 7.15
CA LEU A 36 -4.61 6.19 6.50
C LEU A 36 -5.86 7.09 6.63
N PRO A 37 -5.68 8.38 6.98
CA PRO A 37 -6.76 9.35 7.05
C PRO A 37 -7.34 9.63 5.66
N LYS A 38 -8.64 10.01 5.63
CA LYS A 38 -9.37 10.32 4.39
C LYS A 38 -8.69 11.39 3.53
N ILE A 39 -7.97 12.33 4.15
CA ILE A 39 -7.28 13.40 3.43
C ILE A 39 -6.22 12.88 2.44
N ILE A 40 -5.58 11.75 2.76
CA ILE A 40 -4.60 11.08 1.89
C ILE A 40 -5.31 10.21 0.85
N ILE A 41 -6.43 9.58 1.23
CA ILE A 41 -7.17 8.65 0.36
C ILE A 41 -7.98 9.39 -0.71
N ASN A 42 -8.55 10.54 -0.40
CA ASN A 42 -9.40 11.31 -1.31
C ASN A 42 -8.74 11.66 -2.66
N PRO A 43 -7.50 12.20 -2.72
CA PRO A 43 -6.86 12.47 -4.00
C PRO A 43 -6.63 11.18 -4.81
N ILE A 44 -6.24 10.08 -4.14
CA ILE A 44 -6.08 8.77 -4.78
C ILE A 44 -7.42 8.29 -5.33
N ASN A 45 -8.50 8.45 -4.56
CA ASN A 45 -9.84 8.08 -4.99
C ASN A 45 -10.28 8.84 -6.24
N GLN A 46 -10.00 10.14 -6.33
CA GLN A 46 -10.31 10.93 -7.53
C GLN A 46 -9.60 10.41 -8.78
N ILE A 47 -8.38 9.91 -8.65
CA ILE A 47 -7.62 9.29 -9.74
C ILE A 47 -8.21 7.92 -10.09
N VAL A 48 -8.44 7.08 -9.08
CA VAL A 48 -8.96 5.72 -9.22
C VAL A 48 -10.37 5.71 -9.84
N LEU A 49 -11.21 6.68 -9.52
CA LEU A 49 -12.55 6.84 -10.10
C LEU A 49 -12.55 7.19 -11.60
N LYS A 50 -11.41 7.62 -12.16
CA LYS A 50 -11.26 7.81 -13.61
C LYS A 50 -11.10 6.48 -14.34
N ILE A 51 -10.75 5.40 -13.63
CA ILE A 51 -10.59 4.07 -14.22
C ILE A 51 -11.99 3.51 -14.53
N PRO A 52 -12.25 3.09 -15.78
CA PRO A 52 -13.54 2.51 -16.15
C PRO A 52 -13.80 1.24 -15.35
N GLY A 53 -15.03 1.09 -14.83
CA GLY A 53 -15.43 -0.04 -13.98
C GLY A 53 -15.35 0.23 -12.48
N VAL A 54 -14.41 1.06 -12.01
CA VAL A 54 -14.27 1.32 -10.56
C VAL A 54 -15.47 2.06 -9.98
N LYS A 55 -16.01 3.05 -10.71
CA LYS A 55 -17.26 3.74 -10.32
C LYS A 55 -18.46 2.80 -10.16
N LYS A 56 -18.55 1.74 -10.99
CA LYS A 56 -19.63 0.75 -10.87
C LYS A 56 -19.37 -0.16 -9.67
N PHE A 57 -18.13 -0.57 -9.46
CA PHE A 57 -17.72 -1.38 -8.32
C PHE A 57 -17.97 -0.67 -6.98
N GLU A 58 -17.60 0.61 -6.86
CA GLU A 58 -17.90 1.43 -5.68
C GLU A 58 -19.41 1.60 -5.40
N LYS A 59 -20.25 1.61 -6.44
CA LYS A 59 -21.71 1.70 -6.28
C LYS A 59 -22.32 0.38 -5.78
N ILE A 60 -21.68 -0.75 -6.09
CA ILE A 60 -22.11 -2.08 -5.65
C ILE A 60 -21.64 -2.36 -4.21
N LEU A 61 -20.46 -1.87 -3.85
CA LEU A 61 -19.95 -1.91 -2.48
C LEU A 61 -20.86 -1.08 -1.55
N SER A 62 -21.06 -1.60 -0.33
CA SER A 62 -22.08 -1.15 0.63
C SER A 62 -22.08 0.35 0.94
N LYS A 63 -23.12 0.84 1.64
CA LYS A 63 -23.23 2.23 2.15
C LYS A 63 -22.05 2.69 3.02
N ASN A 64 -21.15 1.79 3.44
CA ASN A 64 -20.06 2.11 4.34
C ASN A 64 -18.88 2.76 3.59
N GLU A 65 -18.62 4.04 3.86
CA GLU A 65 -17.61 4.84 3.13
C GLU A 65 -16.19 4.25 3.16
N ARG A 66 -15.83 3.53 4.23
CA ARG A 66 -14.52 2.86 4.34
C ARG A 66 -14.37 1.70 3.36
N ILE A 67 -15.43 0.92 3.17
CA ILE A 67 -15.46 -0.22 2.25
C ILE A 67 -15.55 0.29 0.79
N LYS A 68 -16.29 1.37 0.56
CA LYS A 68 -16.37 2.01 -0.75
C LYS A 68 -14.99 2.47 -1.23
N THR A 69 -14.17 3.02 -0.33
CA THR A 69 -12.81 3.49 -0.62
C THR A 69 -11.72 2.42 -0.48
N ILE A 70 -12.07 1.13 -0.55
CA ILE A 70 -11.10 0.05 -0.30
C ILE A 70 -10.00 -0.04 -1.36
N ILE A 71 -10.35 0.16 -2.64
CA ILE A 71 -9.37 0.15 -3.75
C ILE A 71 -8.33 1.27 -3.58
N PRO A 72 -8.71 2.56 -3.44
CA PRO A 72 -7.73 3.62 -3.26
C PRO A 72 -6.93 3.47 -1.95
N ARG A 73 -7.52 2.85 -0.91
CA ARG A 73 -6.80 2.52 0.33
C ARG A 73 -5.72 1.46 0.14
N ILE A 74 -6.04 0.37 -0.56
CA ILE A 74 -5.07 -0.68 -0.87
C ILE A 74 -3.92 -0.11 -1.70
N LEU A 75 -4.23 0.70 -2.73
CA LEU A 75 -3.22 1.35 -3.56
C LEU A 75 -2.32 2.28 -2.73
N ALA A 76 -2.91 3.09 -1.83
CA ALA A 76 -2.15 3.92 -0.92
C ALA A 76 -1.25 3.06 -0.02
N GLY A 77 -1.79 1.99 0.54
CA GLY A 77 -1.06 1.02 1.34
C GLY A 77 0.16 0.45 0.63
N TYR A 78 -0.02 0.02 -0.63
CA TYR A 78 1.08 -0.48 -1.46
C TYR A 78 2.16 0.58 -1.65
N PHE A 79 1.78 1.81 -1.99
CA PHE A 79 2.72 2.91 -2.11
C PHE A 79 3.57 3.09 -0.84
N PHE A 80 2.93 3.10 0.35
CA PHE A 80 3.67 3.23 1.60
C PHE A 80 4.54 2.01 1.92
N THR A 81 4.10 0.79 1.61
CA THR A 81 4.96 -0.40 1.78
C THR A 81 6.21 -0.29 0.91
N TYR A 82 6.09 0.10 -0.36
CA TYR A 82 7.23 0.31 -1.24
C TYR A 82 8.16 1.42 -0.73
N LEU A 83 7.59 2.50 -0.19
CA LEU A 83 8.35 3.60 0.40
C LEU A 83 9.14 3.15 1.64
N ILE A 84 8.54 2.34 2.52
CA ILE A 84 9.22 1.74 3.67
C ILE A 84 10.35 0.83 3.20
N GLY A 85 10.07 -0.07 2.24
CA GLY A 85 11.09 -0.98 1.70
C GLY A 85 12.27 -0.23 1.09
N GLY A 86 11.99 0.80 0.30
CA GLY A 86 13.01 1.68 -0.29
C GLY A 86 13.87 2.39 0.75
N ILE A 87 13.26 2.96 1.80
CA ILE A 87 14.00 3.59 2.90
C ILE A 87 14.89 2.57 3.61
N CYS A 88 14.38 1.37 3.90
CA CYS A 88 15.16 0.33 4.55
C CYS A 88 16.39 -0.09 3.72
N LEU A 89 16.22 -0.28 2.40
CA LEU A 89 17.34 -0.59 1.51
C LEU A 89 18.35 0.56 1.41
N LEU A 90 17.87 1.80 1.38
CA LEU A 90 18.72 2.98 1.35
C LEU A 90 19.54 3.08 2.64
N LEU A 91 18.93 2.86 3.80
CA LEU A 91 19.65 2.82 5.08
C LEU A 91 20.73 1.72 5.09
N VAL A 92 20.43 0.53 4.55
CA VAL A 92 21.43 -0.56 4.42
C VAL A 92 22.61 -0.16 3.55
N TYR A 93 22.38 0.64 2.50
CA TYR A 93 23.46 1.11 1.63
C TYR A 93 24.44 2.03 2.36
N PHE A 94 23.96 2.84 3.32
CA PHE A 94 24.79 3.78 4.08
C PHE A 94 25.36 3.20 5.40
N LEU A 95 25.01 1.96 5.77
CA LEU A 95 25.42 1.26 7.00
C LEU A 95 26.45 0.16 6.71
#